data_AF-A0AAT9WAA1-F1
#
_entry.id   AF-A0AAT9WAA1-F1
#
_cell.length_a   1.000
_cell.length_b   1.000
_cell.length_c   1.000
_cell.angle_alpha   90.00
_cell.angle_beta   90.00
_cell.angle_gamma   90.00
#
_symmetry.space_group_name_H-M   'P 1'
#
loop_
_entity.id
_entity.type
_entity.pdbx_description
1 polymer ?
#
loop_
_entity_poly.entity_id
_entity_poly.type
_entity_poly.pdbx_seq_one_letter_code
_entity_poly.pdbx_strand_id
1 'polypeptide(L)'
;MTSPNHPAPEELDMRAALTAALEAWLEHSGLTQTAAAALLGTTQARVSEIKHGKTAQFSLDLLVRLAARAGMQPRLTLTASR
;
A
#
# COMPACT_ATOMS: atom_id res chain seq x y z
N MET A 1 -23.66 -12.10 -14.26
CA MET A 1 -23.00 -10.91 -14.81
C MET A 1 -21.71 -10.72 -14.03
N THR A 2 -20.58 -11.14 -14.57
CA THR A 2 -19.26 -11.08 -13.92
C THR A 2 -18.76 -9.64 -13.95
N SER A 3 -18.58 -9.02 -12.77
CA SER A 3 -18.06 -7.65 -12.66
C SER A 3 -16.70 -7.50 -13.39
N PRO A 4 -16.51 -6.50 -14.26
CA PRO A 4 -15.35 -6.42 -15.15
C PRO A 4 -14.09 -5.82 -14.50
N ASN A 5 -13.90 -5.95 -13.18
CA ASN A 5 -12.85 -5.21 -12.47
C ASN A 5 -12.02 -6.09 -11.52
N HIS A 6 -11.49 -7.20 -12.05
CA HIS A 6 -10.37 -7.87 -11.38
C HIS A 6 -9.08 -7.14 -11.77
N PRO A 7 -8.25 -6.70 -10.81
CA PRO A 7 -6.99 -6.06 -11.11
C PRO A 7 -6.11 -6.99 -11.96
N ALA A 8 -5.39 -6.42 -12.92
CA ALA A 8 -4.42 -7.18 -13.70
C ALA A 8 -3.30 -7.72 -12.78
N PRO A 9 -2.61 -8.82 -13.15
CA PRO A 9 -1.49 -9.35 -12.36
C PRO A 9 -0.44 -8.29 -12.00
N GLU A 10 -0.13 -7.39 -12.93
CA GLU A 10 0.84 -6.31 -12.73
C GLU A 10 0.36 -5.32 -11.66
N GLU A 11 -0.94 -5.07 -11.58
CA GLU A 11 -1.50 -4.22 -10.52
C GLU A 11 -1.41 -4.93 -9.16
N LEU A 12 -1.66 -6.24 -9.10
CA LEU A 12 -1.49 -7.02 -7.86
C LEU A 12 -0.03 -7.00 -7.39
N ASP A 13 0.93 -7.11 -8.31
CA ASP A 13 2.35 -7.01 -8.01
C ASP A 13 2.73 -5.62 -7.48
N MET A 14 2.22 -4.55 -8.10
CA MET A 14 2.43 -3.18 -7.60
C MET A 14 1.83 -2.98 -6.20
N ARG A 15 0.62 -3.50 -5.95
CA ARG A 15 -0.03 -3.43 -4.63
C ARG A 15 0.75 -4.21 -3.57
N ALA A 16 1.27 -5.39 -3.92
CA ALA A 16 2.11 -6.19 -3.04
C ALA A 16 3.41 -5.44 -2.68
N ALA A 17 4.10 -4.87 -3.68
CA ALA A 17 5.32 -4.09 -3.46
C ALA A 17 5.10 -2.88 -2.55
N LEU A 18 4.03 -2.11 -2.77
CA LEU A 18 3.70 -0.95 -1.93
C LEU A 18 3.33 -1.35 -0.51
N THR A 19 2.60 -2.44 -0.33
CA THR A 19 2.20 -2.92 1.01
C THR A 19 3.42 -3.39 1.80
N ALA A 20 4.33 -4.14 1.17
CA ALA A 20 5.58 -4.57 1.79
C ALA A 20 6.47 -3.37 2.20
N ALA A 21 6.55 -2.34 1.34
CA ALA A 21 7.28 -1.11 1.69
C ALA A 21 6.64 -0.37 2.87
N LEU A 22 5.31 -0.31 2.94
CA LEU A 22 4.59 0.30 4.06
C LEU A 22 4.73 -0.50 5.36
N GLU A 23 4.70 -1.83 5.27
CA GLU A 23 4.94 -2.72 6.41
C GLU A 23 6.34 -2.51 6.99
N ALA A 24 7.37 -2.55 6.14
CA ALA A 24 8.73 -2.28 6.55
C ALA A 24 8.88 -0.87 7.16
N TRP A 25 8.26 0.15 6.55
CA TRP A 25 8.25 1.49 7.13
C TRP A 25 7.59 1.54 8.51
N LEU A 26 6.45 0.85 8.70
CA LEU A 26 5.77 0.77 9.99
C LEU A 26 6.67 0.15 11.07
N GLU A 27 7.38 -0.93 10.74
CA GLU A 27 8.32 -1.61 11.65
C GLU A 27 9.48 -0.70 12.08
N HIS A 28 10.04 0.08 11.16
CA HIS A 28 11.19 0.96 11.44
C HIS A 28 10.79 2.33 12.00
N SER A 29 9.51 2.71 11.92
CA SER A 29 9.03 4.04 12.34
C SER A 29 9.06 4.27 13.85
N GLY A 30 9.05 3.21 14.65
CA GLY A 30 8.88 3.30 16.11
C GLY A 30 7.50 3.82 16.57
N LEU A 31 6.56 3.99 15.64
CA LEU A 31 5.22 4.52 15.93
C LEU A 31 4.28 3.42 16.44
N THR A 32 3.37 3.80 17.33
CA THR A 32 2.19 2.97 17.59
C THR A 32 1.29 2.94 16.36
N GLN A 33 0.43 1.92 16.22
CA GLN A 33 -0.51 1.85 15.09
C GLN A 33 -1.41 3.10 15.00
N THR A 34 -1.82 3.66 16.14
CA THR A 34 -2.64 4.87 16.20
C THR A 34 -1.88 6.11 15.74
N ALA A 35 -0.61 6.26 16.15
CA ALA A 35 0.23 7.37 15.71
C ALA A 35 0.54 7.28 14.20
N ALA A 36 0.85 6.07 13.72
CA ALA A 36 1.02 5.82 12.29
C ALA A 36 -0.27 6.11 11.50
N ALA A 37 -1.44 5.74 12.04
CA ALA A 37 -2.72 6.03 11.39
C ALA A 37 -2.96 7.54 11.24
N ALA A 38 -2.65 8.32 12.28
CA ALA A 38 -2.74 9.78 12.24
C ALA A 38 -1.80 10.38 11.19
N LEU A 39 -0.53 9.96 11.16
CA LEU A 39 0.46 10.42 10.18
C LEU A 39 0.05 10.06 8.75
N LEU A 40 -0.37 8.82 8.54
CA LEU A 40 -0.81 8.32 7.24
C LEU A 40 -2.20 8.83 6.84
N GLY A 41 -2.90 9.58 7.70
CA GLY A 41 -4.26 10.07 7.45
C GLY A 41 -5.26 8.96 7.13
N THR A 42 -5.20 7.87 7.90
CA THR A 42 -6.05 6.67 7.77
C THR A 42 -6.50 6.19 9.15
N THR A 43 -7.20 5.05 9.23
CA THR A 43 -7.64 4.47 10.50
C THR A 43 -6.62 3.48 11.07
N GLN A 44 -6.64 3.29 12.39
CA GLN A 44 -5.82 2.25 13.04
C GLN A 44 -6.10 0.86 12.47
N ALA A 45 -7.37 0.56 12.15
CA ALA A 45 -7.75 -0.71 11.52
C ALA A 45 -7.02 -0.92 10.18
N ARG A 46 -6.94 0.11 9.33
CA ARG A 46 -6.20 0.04 8.06
C ARG A 46 -4.70 -0.18 8.28
N VAL A 47 -4.10 0.48 9.27
CA VAL A 47 -2.70 0.26 9.64
C VAL A 47 -2.47 -1.18 10.11
N SER A 48 -3.39 -1.74 10.91
CA SER A 48 -3.35 -3.14 11.32
C SER A 48 -3.44 -4.07 10.11
N GLU A 49 -4.33 -3.82 9.15
CA GLU A 49 -4.44 -4.62 7.93
C GLU A 49 -3.16 -4.61 7.09
N ILE A 50 -2.48 -3.47 6.97
CA ILE A 50 -1.18 -3.35 6.29
C ILE A 50 -0.13 -4.19 7.01
N LYS A 51 -0.05 -4.05 8.34
CA LYS A 51 0.93 -4.79 9.18
C LYS A 51 0.74 -6.32 9.13
N HIS A 52 -0.44 -6.81 8.73
CA HIS A 52 -0.71 -8.23 8.56
C HIS A 52 -0.77 -8.66 7.08
N GLY A 53 -0.22 -7.85 6.17
CA GLY A 53 -0.06 -8.20 4.76
C GLY A 53 -1.36 -8.36 3.97
N LYS A 54 -2.48 -7.74 4.37
CA LYS A 54 -3.78 -7.89 3.68
C LYS A 54 -3.90 -7.04 2.40
N THR A 55 -3.01 -7.30 1.43
CA THR A 55 -2.83 -6.55 0.17
C THR A 55 -4.11 -6.40 -0.68
N ALA A 56 -4.95 -7.44 -0.75
CA ALA A 56 -6.13 -7.48 -1.61
C ALA A 56 -7.22 -6.43 -1.23
N GLN A 57 -7.17 -5.89 -0.02
CA GLN A 57 -8.17 -4.95 0.49
C GLN A 57 -7.87 -3.48 0.19
N PHE A 58 -6.73 -3.21 -0.43
CA PHE A 58 -6.28 -1.86 -0.74
C PHE A 58 -6.29 -1.62 -2.25
N SER A 59 -6.81 -0.45 -2.66
CA SER A 59 -6.62 0.03 -4.03
C SER A 59 -5.18 0.52 -4.21
N LEU A 60 -4.69 0.46 -5.46
CA LEU A 60 -3.36 0.98 -5.80
C LEU A 60 -3.22 2.48 -5.46
N ASP A 61 -4.22 3.30 -5.80
CA ASP A 61 -4.24 4.75 -5.48
C ASP A 61 -4.07 5.01 -3.97
N LEU A 62 -4.79 4.25 -3.13
CA LEU A 62 -4.67 4.42 -1.68
C LEU A 62 -3.25 4.09 -1.21
N LEU A 63 -2.67 2.98 -1.67
CA LEU A 63 -1.31 2.58 -1.29
C LEU A 63 -0.27 3.63 -1.70
N VAL A 64 -0.40 4.21 -2.90
CA VAL A 64 0.48 5.29 -3.37
C VAL A 64 0.36 6.52 -2.45
N ARG A 65 -0.85 6.92 -2.05
CA ARG A 65 -1.06 8.05 -1.14
C ARG A 65 -0.47 7.79 0.25
N LEU A 66 -0.64 6.58 0.79
CA LEU A 66 -0.09 6.21 2.09
C LEU A 66 1.44 6.21 2.05
N ALA A 67 2.04 5.65 1.00
CA ALA A 67 3.50 5.66 0.83
C ALA A 67 4.05 7.10 0.71
N ALA A 68 3.37 7.98 -0.02
CA ALA A 68 3.75 9.39 -0.08
C ALA A 68 3.68 10.08 1.30
N ARG A 69 2.64 9.83 2.09
CA ARG A 69 2.50 10.36 3.46
C ARG A 69 3.54 9.82 4.43
N ALA A 70 4.01 8.60 4.21
CA ALA A 70 5.14 8.00 4.92
C ALA A 70 6.51 8.62 4.57
N GLY A 71 6.55 9.60 3.65
CA GLY A 71 7.79 10.24 3.19
C GLY A 71 8.50 9.49 2.06
N MET A 72 7.88 8.45 1.49
CA MET A 72 8.41 7.75 0.33
C MET A 72 8.04 8.47 -0.97
N GLN A 73 8.71 8.12 -2.07
CA GLN A 73 8.42 8.63 -3.41
C GLN A 73 8.07 7.47 -4.37
N PRO A 74 6.82 7.00 -4.39
CA PRO A 74 6.39 5.96 -5.33
C PRO A 74 6.60 6.42 -6.78
N ARG A 75 7.20 5.56 -7.61
CA ARG A 75 7.45 5.81 -9.04
C ARG A 75 7.12 4.56 -9.85
N LEU A 76 6.44 4.77 -10.98
CA LEU A 76 6.20 3.73 -11.97
C LEU A 76 7.13 3.95 -13.17
N THR A 77 7.83 2.90 -13.59
CA THR A 77 8.61 2.88 -14.82
C THR A 77 8.07 1.77 -15.71
N LEU A 78 7.72 2.10 -16.95
CA LEU A 78 7.22 1.13 -17.93
C LEU A 78 8.39 0.56 -18.73
N THR A 79 8.38 -0.73 -18.96
CA THR A 79 9.34 -1.42 -19.85
C THR A 79 8.56 -2.03 -21.01
N ALA A 80 9.07 -1.90 -22.23
CA ALA A 80 8.49 -2.57 -23.38
C ALA A 80 8.87 -4.05 -23.37
N SER A 81 7.86 -4.93 -23.38
CA SER A 81 8.05 -6.34 -23.72
C SER A 81 8.19 -6.43 -25.24
N ARG A 82 9.39 -6.77 -25.73
CA ARG A 82 9.61 -7.00 -27.17
C ARG A 82 9.04 -8.34 -27.60
#